data_AF-A0A0N5CG10-F1
#
_entry.id   AF-A0A0N5CG10-F1
#
_cell.length_a   1.000
_cell.length_b   1.000
_cell.length_c   1.000
_cell.angle_alpha   90.00
_cell.angle_beta   90.00
_cell.angle_gamma   90.00
#
_symmetry.space_group_name_H-M   'P 1'
#
loop_
_entity.id
_entity.type
_entity.pdbx_description
1 polymer ?
#
loop_
_entity_poly.entity_id
_entity_poly.type
_entity_poly.pdbx_seq_one_letter_code
_entity_poly.pdbx_strand_id
1 'polypeptide(L)'
;MAVIINPRDDKNFYANQEFYYFKKPEENDGRKIIENCGKYRGYKNQPHFNLPDYSDNSTIDEVKKIIINESYYEKEKKIKINLKVGDDIKFYRNEIIFLSRMKYAESELIDIENSIQKINSIFVIKGFDLVKLVYNHLDAT
;
A
#
# COMPACT_ATOMS: atom_id res chain seq x y z
N MET A 1 -0.52 12.36 16.33
CA MET A 1 -0.77 11.18 17.20
C MET A 1 -1.56 10.15 16.39
N ALA A 2 -1.10 8.90 16.39
CA ALA A 2 -1.78 7.78 15.74
C ALA A 2 -2.47 6.92 16.81
N VAL A 3 -3.52 6.19 16.41
CA VAL A 3 -4.15 5.17 17.26
C VAL A 3 -3.94 3.81 16.61
N ILE A 4 -3.42 2.87 17.38
CA ILE A 4 -3.30 1.48 16.97
C ILE A 4 -4.70 0.88 16.94
N ILE A 5 -5.12 0.41 15.77
CA ILE A 5 -6.42 -0.25 15.60
C ILE A 5 -6.18 -1.74 15.48
N ASN A 6 -6.73 -2.49 16.43
CA ASN A 6 -6.67 -3.95 16.41
C ASN A 6 -7.53 -4.49 15.25
N PRO A 7 -6.96 -5.29 14.32
CA PRO A 7 -7.71 -5.92 13.24
C PRO A 7 -8.91 -6.78 13.71
N ARG A 8 -8.85 -7.28 14.95
CA ARG A 8 -9.79 -8.28 15.48
C ARG A 8 -11.04 -7.69 16.11
N ASP A 9 -11.08 -6.38 16.36
CA ASP A 9 -12.15 -5.70 17.12
C ASP A 9 -13.31 -5.16 16.24
N ASP A 10 -13.62 -5.81 15.09
CA ASP A 10 -14.69 -5.47 14.11
C ASP A 10 -14.43 -4.19 13.25
N LYS A 11 -14.74 -4.08 11.94
CA LYS A 11 -14.75 -5.05 10.82
C LYS A 11 -14.46 -4.41 9.43
N ASN A 12 -14.09 -3.12 9.34
CA ASN A 12 -13.84 -2.43 8.06
C ASN A 12 -12.97 -1.17 8.14
N PHE A 13 -12.14 -1.01 9.16
CA PHE A 13 -11.19 0.11 9.21
C PHE A 13 -10.23 0.08 8.03
N TYR A 14 -9.76 1.25 7.60
CA TYR A 14 -8.76 1.38 6.54
C TYR A 14 -7.58 2.22 7.00
N ALA A 15 -6.45 1.99 6.35
CA ALA A 15 -5.27 2.82 6.50
C ALA A 15 -5.67 4.30 6.33
N ASN A 16 -5.10 5.17 7.16
CA ASN A 16 -5.29 6.61 7.06
C ASN A 16 -6.70 7.13 7.38
N GLN A 17 -7.60 6.27 7.87
CA GLN A 17 -8.89 6.71 8.39
C GLN A 17 -8.68 7.68 9.57
N GLU A 18 -9.38 8.81 9.55
CA GLU A 18 -9.30 9.82 10.61
C GLU A 18 -10.40 9.61 11.66
N PHE A 19 -10.02 9.71 12.93
CA PHE A 19 -10.89 9.60 14.09
C PHE A 19 -10.84 10.91 14.86
N TYR A 20 -12.01 11.50 15.05
CA TYR A 20 -12.18 12.75 15.78
C TYR A 20 -12.76 12.43 17.15
N TYR A 21 -12.05 12.84 18.20
CA TYR A 21 -12.53 12.69 19.57
C TYR A 21 -13.11 14.01 20.06
N PHE A 22 -14.28 13.95 20.70
CA PHE A 22 -14.99 15.11 21.23
C PHE A 22 -15.20 14.92 22.72
N LYS A 23 -15.03 15.99 23.50
CA LYS A 23 -15.48 15.97 24.90
C LYS A 23 -17.00 16.07 24.89
N LYS A 24 -17.65 15.21 25.67
CA LYS A 24 -19.10 15.34 25.90
C LYS A 24 -19.36 16.73 26.51
N PRO A 25 -20.31 17.50 25.97
CA PRO A 25 -20.68 18.79 26.56
C PRO A 25 -21.34 18.58 27.93
N GLU A 26 -21.18 19.58 28.80
CA GLU A 26 -21.91 19.66 30.08
C GLU A 26 -23.38 20.04 29.82
N GLU A 27 -24.30 19.77 30.76
CA GLU A 27 -25.74 20.02 30.59
C GLU A 27 -26.08 21.48 30.26
N ASN A 28 -25.25 22.44 30.69
CA ASN A 28 -25.43 23.88 30.45
C ASN A 28 -24.37 24.46 29.49
N ASP A 29 -23.78 23.63 28.63
CA ASP A 29 -22.81 24.09 27.65
C ASP A 29 -23.47 24.90 26.53
N GLY A 30 -23.26 26.23 26.55
CA GLY A 30 -23.83 27.17 25.58
C GLY A 30 -23.14 27.16 24.19
N ARG A 31 -22.14 26.30 23.96
CA ARG A 31 -21.42 26.22 22.69
C ARG A 31 -22.30 25.59 21.60
N LYS A 32 -22.38 26.26 20.45
CA LYS A 32 -23.13 25.77 19.27
C LYS A 32 -22.35 24.74 18.43
N ILE A 33 -21.02 24.74 18.55
CA ILE A 33 -20.10 23.82 17.87
C ILE A 33 -19.10 23.34 18.91
N ILE A 34 -18.91 22.03 19.00
CA ILE A 34 -17.92 21.41 19.88
C ILE A 34 -16.70 21.07 19.03
N GLU A 35 -15.58 21.71 19.32
CA GLU A 35 -14.30 21.39 18.69
C GLU A 35 -13.81 20.01 19.13
N ASN A 36 -13.15 19.30 18.22
CA ASN A 36 -12.54 18.03 18.56
C ASN A 36 -11.35 18.27 19.50
N CYS A 37 -11.24 17.47 20.55
CA CYS A 37 -10.13 17.51 21.49
C CYS A 37 -8.99 16.56 21.09
N GLY A 38 -9.19 15.75 20.05
CA GLY A 38 -8.18 14.88 19.49
C GLY A 38 -8.48 14.54 18.04
N LYS A 39 -7.41 14.39 17.25
CA LYS A 39 -7.46 13.85 15.90
C LYS A 39 -6.44 12.72 15.81
N TYR A 40 -6.92 11.54 15.48
CA TYR A 40 -6.12 10.34 15.37
C TYR A 40 -6.23 9.75 13.97
N ARG A 41 -5.15 9.11 13.51
CA ARG A 41 -5.12 8.41 12.23
C ARG A 41 -4.97 6.91 12.50
N GLY A 42 -5.79 6.11 11.82
CA GLY A 42 -5.70 4.66 11.88
C GLY A 42 -4.41 4.17 11.24
N TYR A 43 -3.66 3.36 11.99
CA TYR A 43 -2.36 2.82 11.60
C TYR A 43 -2.25 1.33 11.97
N LYS A 44 -1.50 0.57 11.17
CA LYS A 44 -1.07 -0.81 11.41
C LYS A 44 0.40 -0.96 11.05
N ASN A 45 0.97 -2.11 11.42
CA ASN A 45 2.32 -2.52 11.05
C ASN A 45 2.56 -2.39 9.53
N GLN A 46 3.84 -2.28 9.15
CA GLN A 46 4.25 -2.17 7.76
C GLN A 46 3.67 -3.31 6.91
N PRO A 47 2.98 -3.01 5.80
CA PRO A 47 2.45 -4.04 4.93
C PRO A 47 3.53 -4.63 4.02
N HIS A 48 3.24 -5.82 3.50
CA HIS A 48 4.01 -6.45 2.43
C HIS A 48 3.23 -6.40 1.12
N PHE A 49 3.96 -6.31 0.00
CA PHE A 49 3.38 -6.46 -1.33
C PHE A 49 2.97 -7.92 -1.58
N ASN A 50 1.74 -8.09 -2.03
CA ASN A 50 1.17 -9.39 -2.35
C ASN A 50 0.65 -9.38 -3.78
N LEU A 51 1.12 -10.34 -4.56
CA LEU A 51 0.81 -10.53 -5.98
C LEU A 51 -0.01 -11.83 -6.09
N PRO A 52 -1.35 -11.78 -5.92
CA PRO A 52 -2.16 -12.98 -5.68
C PRO A 52 -2.15 -14.00 -6.82
N ASP A 53 -1.86 -13.55 -8.05
CA ASP A 53 -1.84 -14.40 -9.23
C ASP A 53 -0.46 -15.05 -9.46
N TYR A 54 0.52 -14.83 -8.56
CA TYR A 54 1.91 -15.27 -8.72
C TYR A 54 2.45 -15.92 -7.44
N SER A 55 3.02 -17.11 -7.57
CA SER A 55 3.80 -17.73 -6.50
C SER A 55 5.21 -17.12 -6.48
N ASP A 56 5.70 -16.78 -5.29
CA ASP A 56 7.09 -16.35 -5.11
C ASP A 56 8.02 -17.52 -5.47
N ASN A 57 8.72 -17.39 -6.60
CA ASN A 57 9.64 -18.43 -7.09
C ASN A 57 11.13 -18.05 -6.89
N SER A 58 11.47 -17.01 -6.11
CA SER A 58 12.87 -16.57 -5.94
C SER A 58 13.29 -16.34 -4.49
N THR A 59 14.57 -16.67 -4.27
CA THR A 59 15.32 -16.94 -3.04
C THR A 59 15.89 -15.70 -2.33
N ILE A 60 15.41 -14.50 -2.66
CA ILE A 60 15.92 -13.23 -2.13
C ILE A 60 14.71 -12.35 -1.80
N ASP A 61 14.54 -11.98 -0.53
CA ASP A 61 13.33 -11.38 0.06
C ASP A 61 12.82 -10.09 -0.62
N GLU A 62 13.59 -9.48 -1.53
CA GLU A 62 13.29 -8.18 -2.13
C GLU A 62 12.95 -8.22 -3.63
N VAL A 63 13.23 -9.30 -4.36
CA VAL A 63 13.01 -9.38 -5.81
C VAL A 63 12.05 -10.52 -6.16
N LYS A 64 10.85 -10.16 -6.60
CA LYS A 64 9.84 -11.12 -7.06
C LYS A 64 9.94 -11.30 -8.58
N LYS A 65 10.41 -12.47 -9.02
CA LYS A 65 10.43 -12.82 -10.44
C LYS A 65 9.04 -13.27 -10.90
N ILE A 66 8.39 -12.47 -11.74
CA ILE A 66 7.15 -12.84 -12.41
C ILE A 66 7.50 -13.53 -13.73
N ILE A 67 7.27 -14.84 -13.82
CA ILE A 67 7.48 -15.58 -15.07
C ILE A 67 6.27 -15.32 -15.99
N ILE A 68 6.56 -14.78 -17.17
CA ILE A 68 5.61 -14.67 -18.28
C ILE A 68 6.09 -15.67 -19.33
N ASN A 69 5.21 -16.57 -19.79
CA ASN A 69 5.58 -17.56 -20.80
C ASN A 69 6.19 -16.88 -22.03
N GLU A 70 7.23 -17.50 -22.60
CA GLU A 70 8.00 -17.04 -23.75
C GLU A 70 7.16 -16.82 -25.04
N SER A 71 5.89 -17.21 -25.10
CA SER A 71 5.04 -16.88 -26.25
C SER A 71 4.40 -15.48 -26.17
N TYR A 72 4.73 -14.66 -25.16
CA TYR A 72 4.03 -13.42 -24.80
C TYR A 72 4.90 -12.14 -24.83
N TYR A 73 6.09 -12.15 -25.44
CA TYR A 73 7.00 -10.99 -25.47
C TYR A 73 6.33 -9.66 -25.92
N GLU A 74 5.34 -9.73 -26.82
CA GLU A 74 4.61 -8.56 -27.32
C GLU A 74 3.29 -8.27 -26.60
N LYS A 75 2.86 -9.13 -25.67
CA LYS A 75 1.54 -9.01 -25.03
C LYS A 75 1.65 -8.28 -23.70
N GLU A 76 0.86 -7.24 -23.57
CA GLU A 76 0.64 -6.56 -22.30
C GLU A 76 0.02 -7.53 -21.28
N LYS A 77 0.58 -7.55 -20.06
CA LYS A 77 0.03 -8.36 -18.96
C LYS A 77 -0.42 -7.47 -17.82
N LYS A 78 -1.67 -7.65 -17.40
CA LYS A 78 -2.22 -7.00 -16.20
C LYS A 78 -1.78 -7.78 -14.97
N ILE A 79 -1.14 -7.09 -14.03
CA ILE A 79 -0.66 -7.61 -12.76
C ILE A 79 -1.53 -7.04 -11.65
N LYS A 80 -2.18 -7.92 -10.88
CA LYS A 80 -2.88 -7.52 -9.66
C LYS A 80 -1.90 -7.42 -8.50
N ILE A 81 -2.09 -6.43 -7.65
CA ILE A 81 -1.29 -6.20 -6.46
C ILE A 81 -2.18 -5.74 -5.30
N ASN A 82 -1.84 -6.14 -4.09
CA ASN A 82 -2.40 -5.59 -2.86
C ASN A 82 -1.33 -5.51 -1.77
N LEU A 83 -1.61 -4.70 -0.75
CA LEU A 83 -0.82 -4.57 0.47
C LEU A 83 -1.48 -5.39 1.58
N LYS A 84 -0.71 -6.23 2.28
CA LYS A 84 -1.23 -7.07 3.35
C LYS A 84 -0.40 -6.98 4.63
N VAL A 85 -1.06 -7.13 5.79
CA VAL A 85 -0.40 -7.32 7.09
C VAL A 85 -0.89 -8.63 7.67
N GLY A 86 0.01 -9.61 7.80
CA GLY A 86 -0.39 -11.01 8.02
C GLY A 86 -1.35 -11.46 6.92
N ASP A 87 -2.55 -11.90 7.31
CA ASP A 87 -3.62 -12.33 6.40
C ASP A 87 -4.61 -11.21 6.02
N ASP A 88 -4.46 -10.00 6.58
CA ASP A 88 -5.36 -8.88 6.31
C ASP A 88 -4.98 -8.13 5.03
N ILE A 89 -5.74 -8.36 3.97
CA ILE A 89 -5.64 -7.67 2.66
C ILE A 89 -6.57 -6.44 2.56
N LYS A 90 -7.41 -6.18 3.57
CA LYS A 90 -8.47 -5.16 3.50
C LYS A 90 -8.08 -3.85 4.15
N PHE A 91 -7.19 -3.85 5.13
CA PHE A 91 -6.83 -2.62 5.84
C PHE A 91 -6.16 -1.58 4.93
N TYR A 92 -5.18 -1.99 4.12
CA TYR A 92 -4.49 -1.13 3.15
C TYR A 92 -5.18 -1.10 1.78
N ARG A 93 -6.48 -1.39 1.72
CA ARG A 93 -7.22 -1.37 0.45
C ARG A 93 -7.19 0.03 -0.17
N ASN A 94 -7.03 0.08 -1.49
CA ASN A 94 -7.02 1.31 -2.29
C ASN A 94 -5.89 2.30 -1.96
N GLU A 95 -4.93 1.94 -1.10
CA GLU A 95 -3.76 2.75 -0.84
C GLU A 95 -2.93 2.97 -2.11
N ILE A 96 -2.24 4.11 -2.18
CA ILE A 96 -1.44 4.47 -3.34
C ILE A 96 -0.08 3.79 -3.24
N ILE A 97 0.27 3.02 -4.26
CA ILE A 97 1.58 2.43 -4.48
C ILE A 97 2.24 3.21 -5.63
N PHE A 98 3.51 3.54 -5.48
CA PHE A 98 4.32 4.12 -6.54
C PHE A 98 4.99 2.99 -7.31
N LEU A 99 4.86 3.00 -8.63
CA LEU A 99 5.58 2.12 -9.53
C LEU A 99 6.56 2.93 -10.36
N SER A 100 7.82 2.53 -10.41
CA SER A 100 8.80 3.01 -11.40
C SER A 100 9.30 1.86 -12.26
N ARG A 101 9.75 2.17 -13.47
CA ARG A 101 10.49 1.22 -14.31
C ARG A 101 11.95 1.28 -13.96
N MET A 102 12.61 0.14 -13.98
CA MET A 102 14.04 0.01 -13.78
C MET A 102 14.70 -0.60 -15.00
N LYS A 103 16.02 -0.42 -15.10
CA LYS A 103 16.88 -1.12 -16.04
C LYS A 103 18.11 -1.67 -15.31
N TYR A 104 18.65 -2.76 -15.83
CA TYR A 104 19.97 -3.24 -15.43
C TYR A 104 21.02 -2.40 -16.15
N ALA A 105 21.88 -1.71 -15.41
CA ALA A 105 23.02 -1.00 -15.96
C ALA A 105 24.28 -1.58 -15.33
N GLU A 106 25.07 -2.29 -16.16
CA GLU A 106 26.35 -2.92 -15.80
C GLU A 106 26.28 -3.87 -14.58
N SER A 107 26.24 -3.34 -13.36
CA SER A 107 26.18 -4.08 -12.10
C SER A 107 25.03 -3.72 -11.18
N GLU A 108 24.20 -2.73 -11.52
CA GLU A 108 23.16 -2.21 -10.63
C GLU A 108 21.79 -2.00 -11.31
N LEU A 109 20.75 -1.96 -10.47
CA LEU A 109 19.40 -1.63 -10.88
C LEU A 109 19.18 -0.13 -10.76
N ILE A 110 18.99 0.55 -11.88
CA ILE A 110 18.79 2.01 -11.93
C ILE A 110 17.33 2.30 -12.31
N ASP A 111 16.72 3.25 -11.59
CA ASP A 111 15.41 3.79 -11.90
C ASP A 111 15.46 4.56 -13.25
N ILE A 112 14.50 4.29 -14.14
CA ILE A 112 14.33 5.05 -15.38
C ILE A 112 13.62 6.35 -15.02
N GLU A 113 14.25 7.49 -15.31
CA GLU A 113 13.67 8.80 -15.06
C GLU A 113 12.30 8.98 -15.72
N ASN A 114 11.42 9.75 -15.08
CA ASN A 114 10.07 10.06 -15.55
C ASN A 114 9.16 8.82 -15.77
N SER A 115 9.49 7.68 -15.17
CA SER A 115 8.69 6.44 -15.24
C SER A 115 7.75 6.22 -14.04
N ILE A 116 7.77 7.13 -13.05
CA ILE A 116 6.99 7.00 -11.82
C ILE A 116 5.50 7.17 -12.13
N GLN A 117 4.70 6.20 -11.72
CA GLN A 117 3.24 6.23 -11.79
C GLN A 117 2.61 5.81 -10.46
N LYS A 118 1.41 6.33 -10.19
CA LYS A 118 0.59 5.94 -9.04
C LYS A 118 -0.36 4.83 -9.44
N ILE A 119 -0.39 3.74 -8.67
CA ILE A 119 -1.30 2.62 -8.86
C ILE A 119 -1.95 2.25 -7.52
N ASN A 120 -3.10 1.59 -7.56
CA ASN A 120 -3.81 1.20 -6.32
C ASN A 120 -3.97 -0.32 -6.19
N SER A 121 -4.15 -1.03 -7.30
CA SER A 121 -4.41 -2.49 -7.25
C SER A 121 -4.03 -3.26 -8.52
N ILE A 122 -3.77 -2.57 -9.64
CA ILE A 122 -3.42 -3.18 -10.92
C ILE A 122 -2.40 -2.31 -11.64
N PHE A 123 -1.44 -2.94 -12.31
CA PHE A 123 -0.57 -2.30 -13.29
C PHE A 123 -0.36 -3.19 -14.51
N VAL A 124 0.18 -2.61 -15.59
CA VAL A 124 0.47 -3.33 -16.82
C VAL A 124 1.98 -3.39 -17.02
N ILE A 125 2.48 -4.58 -17.36
CA ILE A 125 3.85 -4.79 -17.81
C ILE A 125 3.87 -5.27 -19.25
N LYS A 126 4.94 -4.96 -19.98
CA LYS A 126 5.19 -5.39 -21.36
C LYS A 126 6.48 -6.21 -21.39
N GLY A 127 6.43 -7.41 -21.96
CA GLY A 127 7.62 -8.27 -22.06
C GLY A 127 8.32 -8.47 -20.70
N PHE A 128 9.60 -8.08 -20.61
CA PHE A 128 10.41 -8.17 -19.39
C PHE A 128 10.62 -6.82 -18.69
N ASP A 129 9.57 -6.00 -18.57
CA ASP A 129 9.64 -4.81 -17.74
C ASP A 129 10.12 -5.16 -16.33
N LEU A 130 11.23 -4.56 -15.91
CA LEU A 130 11.66 -4.55 -14.52
C LEU A 130 10.99 -3.35 -13.84
N VAL A 131 10.29 -3.60 -12.74
CA VAL A 131 9.53 -2.57 -12.03
C VAL A 131 9.89 -2.57 -10.55
N LYS A 132 9.86 -1.38 -9.95
CA LYS A 132 10.01 -1.15 -8.52
C LYS A 132 8.70 -0.65 -7.96
N LEU A 133 8.32 -1.21 -6.82
CA LEU A 133 7.08 -0.88 -6.11
C LEU A 133 7.45 -0.26 -4.76
N VAL A 134 6.89 0.91 -4.47
CA VAL A 134 7.16 1.63 -3.22
C VAL A 134 5.83 2.03 -2.59
N TYR A 135 5.69 1.76 -1.29
CA TYR A 135 4.57 2.21 -0.48
C TYR A 135 5.13 3.06 0.68
N ASN A 136 4.66 4.30 0.77
CA ASN A 136 5.06 5.22 1.82
C ASN A 136 4.21 4.97 3.06
N HIS A 137 4.65 4.00 3.86
CA HIS A 137 4.06 3.73 5.16
C HIS A 137 4.43 4.84 6.15
N LEU A 138 3.47 5.24 6.99
CA LEU A 138 3.70 6.30 7.97
C LEU A 138 4.29 5.69 9.23
N ASP A 139 5.49 6.09 9.64
CA ASP A 139 6.03 5.61 10.91
C ASP A 139 5.21 6.15 12.09
N ALA A 140 4.88 5.27 13.04
CA ALA A 140 4.31 5.68 14.31
C ALA A 140 5.40 6.42 15.12
N THR A 141 5.30 7.75 15.17
CA THR A 141 6.08 8.61 16.08
C THR A 141 5.33 8.85 17.38
#